data_AF-A0A2G8L1S1-F1
#
_entry.id   AF-A0A2G8L1S1-F1
#
_cell.length_a   1.000
_cell.length_b   1.000
_cell.length_c   1.000
_cell.angle_alpha   90.00
_cell.angle_beta   90.00
_cell.angle_gamma   90.00
#
_symmetry.space_group_name_H-M   'P 1'
#
loop_
_entity.id
_entity.type
_entity.pdbx_description
1 polymer ?
#
loop_
_entity_poly.entity_id
_entity_poly.type
_entity_poly.pdbx_seq_one_letter_code
_entity_poly.pdbx_strand_id
1 'polypeptide(L)'
;MAREKRVLNSICHILLLFGIAFIILGVILSDRRQPLASLLDVNISPVFLVGVLSICIGGFTFLLTVLGLYGSIKERRLALFLFMIALVISAVIQVANIYFALIYSSSIRITIEDGLLLKMYLYSPNANRTETDFVRTWDFTQQKDGCCGVLSPADWGNFSYFVDNTYPDSCCRNMTNECGLRGETDIYSEVNRLKTLPLRVISWDSSLLTRR
;
A
#
# COMPACT_ATOMS: atom_id res chain seq x y z
N MET A 1 -8.69 34.49 -24.48
CA MET A 1 -7.92 33.42 -25.15
C MET A 1 -6.58 33.06 -24.48
N ALA A 2 -5.55 33.91 -24.45
CA ALA A 2 -4.23 33.52 -23.88
C ALA A 2 -4.24 33.23 -22.36
N ARG A 3 -5.12 33.90 -21.60
CA ARG A 3 -5.31 33.66 -20.16
C ARG A 3 -6.00 32.32 -19.88
N GLU A 4 -7.04 31.99 -20.65
CA GLU A 4 -7.80 30.73 -20.50
C GLU A 4 -6.95 29.51 -20.88
N LYS A 5 -6.15 29.62 -21.96
CA LYS A 5 -5.21 28.57 -22.36
C LYS A 5 -4.15 28.30 -21.28
N ARG A 6 -3.68 29.34 -20.56
CA ARG A 6 -2.75 29.18 -19.43
C ARG A 6 -3.37 28.45 -18.25
N VAL A 7 -4.60 28.82 -17.85
CA VAL A 7 -5.32 28.16 -16.75
C VAL A 7 -5.55 26.68 -17.07
N LEU A 8 -5.99 26.37 -18.28
CA LEU A 8 -6.20 24.99 -18.72
C LEU A 8 -4.90 24.17 -18.67
N ASN A 9 -3.80 24.75 -19.15
CA ASN A 9 -2.50 24.07 -19.13
C ASN A 9 -2.02 23.77 -17.71
N SER A 10 -2.19 24.73 -16.78
CA SER A 10 -1.87 24.53 -15.36
C SER A 10 -2.70 23.39 -14.74
N ILE A 11 -4.00 23.34 -15.00
CA ILE A 11 -4.88 22.27 -14.49
C ILE A 11 -4.45 20.90 -15.05
N CYS A 12 -4.14 20.82 -16.34
CA CYS A 12 -3.68 19.58 -16.96
C CYS A 12 -2.37 19.07 -16.35
N HIS A 13 -1.42 19.96 -16.05
CA HIS A 13 -0.16 19.60 -15.38
C HIS A 13 -0.40 19.06 -13.98
N ILE A 14 -1.29 19.67 -13.20
CA ILE A 14 -1.65 19.19 -11.85
C ILE A 14 -2.27 17.79 -11.94
N LEU A 15 -3.26 17.59 -12.82
CA LEU A 15 -3.92 16.29 -12.97
C LEU A 15 -2.98 15.20 -13.50
N LEU A 16 -2.01 15.57 -14.34
CA LEU A 16 -0.97 14.65 -14.82
C LEU A 16 -0.08 14.16 -13.67
N LEU A 17 0.37 15.08 -12.80
CA LEU A 17 1.17 14.72 -11.61
C LEU A 17 0.39 13.81 -10.67
N PHE A 18 -0.90 14.08 -10.44
CA PHE A 18 -1.77 13.20 -9.66
C PHE A 18 -1.94 11.83 -10.31
N GLY A 19 -2.21 11.77 -11.61
CA GLY A 19 -2.34 10.49 -12.34
C GLY A 19 -1.08 9.63 -12.23
N ILE A 20 0.11 10.22 -12.38
CA ILE A 20 1.39 9.53 -12.19
C ILE A 20 1.55 9.03 -10.76
N ALA A 21 1.21 9.85 -9.75
CA ALA A 21 1.26 9.44 -8.36
C ALA A 21 0.35 8.24 -8.06
N PHE A 22 -0.87 8.21 -8.62
CA PHE A 22 -1.79 7.07 -8.48
C PHE A 22 -1.26 5.80 -9.15
N ILE A 23 -0.61 5.90 -10.31
CA ILE A 23 0.02 4.75 -10.96
C ILE A 23 1.16 4.21 -10.08
N ILE A 24 2.03 5.07 -9.56
CA ILE A 24 3.13 4.67 -8.67
C ILE A 24 2.59 3.99 -7.41
N LEU A 25 1.60 4.60 -6.75
CA LEU A 25 0.93 4.02 -5.58
C LEU A 25 0.31 2.66 -5.91
N GLY A 26 -0.39 2.56 -7.03
CA GLY A 26 -1.03 1.33 -7.47
C GLY A 26 -0.04 0.19 -7.75
N VAL A 27 1.12 0.50 -8.34
CA VAL A 27 2.21 -0.47 -8.56
C VAL A 27 2.80 -0.92 -7.24
N ILE A 28 3.07 0.00 -6.31
CA ILE A 28 3.60 -0.33 -4.98
C ILE A 28 2.63 -1.24 -4.21
N LEU A 29 1.33 -0.95 -4.24
CA LEU A 29 0.30 -1.77 -3.59
C LEU A 29 0.16 -3.14 -4.27
N SER A 30 0.34 -3.20 -5.59
CA SER A 30 0.24 -4.44 -6.37
C SER A 30 1.45 -5.36 -6.16
N ASP A 31 2.65 -4.82 -5.90
CA ASP A 31 3.85 -5.61 -5.57
C ASP A 31 3.70 -6.38 -4.24
N ARG A 32 2.85 -5.89 -3.33
CA ARG A 32 2.52 -6.57 -2.06
C ARG A 32 1.60 -7.79 -2.24
N ARG A 33 1.17 -8.11 -3.46
CA ARG A 33 0.23 -9.21 -3.76
C ARG A 33 0.75 -10.58 -3.32
N GLN A 34 1.98 -10.94 -3.73
CA GLN A 34 2.52 -12.28 -3.50
C GLN A 34 2.60 -12.63 -2.02
N PRO A 35 3.19 -11.78 -1.16
CA PRO A 35 3.23 -12.10 0.27
C PRO A 35 1.83 -12.12 0.88
N LEU A 36 1.00 -11.10 0.62
CA LEU A 36 -0.29 -10.99 1.32
C LEU A 36 -1.30 -12.08 0.92
N ALA A 37 -1.31 -12.52 -0.35
CA ALA A 37 -2.21 -13.58 -0.81
C ALA A 37 -1.86 -14.93 -0.16
N SER A 38 -0.57 -15.27 -0.09
CA SER A 38 -0.09 -16.49 0.57
C SER A 38 -0.26 -16.46 2.09
N LEU A 39 -0.16 -15.27 2.71
CA LEU A 39 -0.34 -15.10 4.16
C LEU A 39 -1.80 -15.22 4.59
N LEU A 40 -2.73 -14.63 3.83
CA LEU A 40 -4.15 -14.57 4.21
C LEU A 40 -5.02 -15.66 3.53
N ASP A 41 -4.45 -16.47 2.63
CA ASP A 41 -5.15 -17.52 1.86
C ASP A 41 -6.41 -16.97 1.14
N VAL A 42 -6.34 -15.71 0.72
CA VAL A 42 -7.39 -15.03 -0.05
C VAL A 42 -6.91 -14.85 -1.48
N ASN A 43 -7.69 -15.39 -2.42
CA ASN A 43 -7.41 -15.31 -3.86
C ASN A 43 -7.32 -13.85 -4.38
N ILE A 44 -7.91 -12.89 -3.66
CA ILE A 44 -7.86 -11.46 -3.97
C ILE A 44 -7.75 -10.70 -2.65
N SER A 45 -6.54 -10.24 -2.29
CA SER A 45 -6.39 -9.38 -1.12
C SER A 45 -7.02 -7.99 -1.40
N PRO A 46 -7.72 -7.39 -0.43
CA PRO A 46 -8.31 -6.06 -0.59
C PRO A 46 -7.27 -5.01 -1.04
N VAL A 47 -6.04 -5.14 -0.56
CA VAL A 47 -4.90 -4.28 -0.92
C VAL A 47 -4.53 -4.40 -2.39
N PHE A 48 -4.51 -5.62 -2.94
CA PHE A 48 -4.25 -5.84 -4.37
C PHE A 48 -5.36 -5.25 -5.24
N LEU A 49 -6.62 -5.42 -4.85
CA LEU A 49 -7.76 -4.85 -5.58
C LEU A 49 -7.68 -3.31 -5.60
N VAL A 50 -7.36 -2.69 -4.45
CA VAL A 50 -7.13 -1.23 -4.36
C VAL A 50 -5.95 -0.80 -5.24
N GLY A 51 -4.87 -1.58 -5.28
CA GLY A 51 -3.72 -1.32 -6.13
C GLY A 51 -4.07 -1.32 -7.62
N VAL A 52 -4.76 -2.37 -8.11
CA VAL A 52 -5.17 -2.48 -9.51
C VAL A 52 -6.15 -1.37 -9.90
N LEU A 53 -7.15 -1.07 -9.06
CA LEU A 53 -8.09 0.01 -9.31
C LEU A 53 -7.38 1.38 -9.40
N SER A 54 -6.38 1.61 -8.55
CA SER A 54 -5.57 2.83 -8.57
C SER A 54 -4.78 2.98 -9.87
N ILE A 55 -4.22 1.88 -10.40
CA ILE A 55 -3.52 1.88 -11.70
C ILE A 55 -4.51 2.21 -12.84
N CYS A 56 -5.68 1.57 -12.87
CA CYS A 56 -6.68 1.80 -13.91
C CYS A 56 -7.14 3.27 -13.95
N ILE A 57 -7.44 3.84 -12.79
CA ILE A 57 -7.93 5.22 -12.67
C ILE A 57 -6.81 6.23 -13.00
N GLY A 58 -5.59 5.98 -12.51
CA GLY A 58 -4.41 6.82 -12.80
C GLY A 58 -4.05 6.79 -14.29
N GLY A 59 -4.07 5.62 -14.92
CA GLY A 59 -3.81 5.45 -16.35
C GLY A 59 -4.84 6.13 -17.23
N PHE A 60 -6.13 5.99 -16.91
CA PHE A 60 -7.19 6.69 -17.63
C PHE A 60 -7.03 8.22 -17.56
N THR A 61 -6.71 8.74 -16.36
CA THR A 61 -6.47 10.17 -16.14
C THR A 61 -5.23 10.66 -16.91
N PHE A 62 -4.16 9.86 -16.95
CA PHE A 62 -2.96 10.16 -17.74
C PHE A 62 -3.28 10.26 -19.24
N LEU A 63 -4.01 9.29 -19.78
CA LEU A 63 -4.39 9.31 -21.21
C LEU A 63 -5.26 10.51 -21.56
N LEU A 64 -6.25 10.83 -20.73
CA LEU A 64 -7.07 12.02 -20.92
C LEU A 64 -6.20 13.29 -20.90
N THR A 65 -5.37 13.49 -19.88
CA THR A 65 -4.56 14.72 -19.79
C THR A 65 -3.60 14.92 -20.97
N VAL A 66 -2.98 13.84 -21.50
CA VAL A 66 -2.15 13.90 -22.71
C VAL A 66 -2.96 14.29 -23.95
N LEU A 67 -4.15 13.71 -24.13
CA LEU A 67 -5.08 14.08 -25.20
C LEU A 67 -5.53 15.54 -25.09
N GLY A 68 -5.61 16.08 -23.88
CA GLY A 68 -5.92 17.49 -23.62
C GLY A 68 -4.86 18.46 -24.04
N LEU A 69 -3.61 18.15 -23.68
CA LEU A 69 -2.44 18.92 -24.10
C LEU A 69 -2.34 18.95 -25.63
N TYR A 70 -2.56 17.81 -26.28
CA TYR A 70 -2.60 17.73 -27.75
C TYR A 70 -3.82 18.45 -28.36
N GLY A 71 -5.00 18.28 -27.76
CA GLY A 71 -6.25 18.90 -28.22
C GLY A 71 -6.20 20.42 -28.22
N SER A 72 -5.50 21.02 -27.25
CA SER A 72 -5.27 22.47 -27.14
C SER A 72 -4.57 23.04 -28.38
N ILE A 73 -3.81 22.23 -29.10
CA ILE A 73 -3.07 22.60 -30.31
C ILE A 73 -3.99 22.59 -31.55
N LYS A 74 -4.99 21.69 -31.61
CA LYS A 74 -5.82 21.47 -32.81
C LYS A 74 -7.10 22.33 -32.91
N GLU A 75 -7.35 23.23 -31.96
CA GLU A 75 -8.42 24.28 -31.94
C GLU A 75 -9.85 23.87 -32.35
N ARG A 76 -10.21 22.58 -32.33
CA ARG A 76 -11.60 22.14 -32.55
C ARG A 76 -12.42 22.36 -31.28
N ARG A 77 -13.23 23.43 -31.28
CA ARG A 77 -14.01 23.90 -30.12
C ARG A 77 -14.89 22.81 -29.46
N LEU A 78 -15.59 21.99 -30.25
CA LEU A 78 -16.45 20.91 -29.72
C LEU A 78 -15.64 19.79 -29.05
N ALA A 79 -14.53 19.37 -29.67
CA ALA A 79 -13.66 18.34 -29.13
C ALA A 79 -12.99 18.80 -27.82
N LEU A 80 -12.56 20.06 -27.77
CA LEU A 80 -12.04 20.70 -26.56
C LEU A 80 -13.08 20.79 -25.44
N PHE A 81 -14.34 21.09 -25.79
CA PHE A 81 -15.42 21.18 -24.80
C PHE A 81 -15.76 19.82 -24.17
N LEU A 82 -15.91 18.77 -24.99
CA LEU A 82 -16.14 17.41 -24.48
C LEU A 82 -14.96 16.92 -23.64
N PHE A 83 -13.75 17.26 -24.06
CA PHE A 83 -12.54 16.95 -23.32
C PHE A 83 -12.50 17.65 -21.94
N MET A 84 -12.89 18.92 -21.89
CA MET A 84 -13.01 19.67 -20.63
C MET A 84 -13.99 19.01 -19.65
N ILE A 85 -15.14 18.54 -20.14
CA ILE A 85 -16.11 17.83 -19.31
C ILE A 85 -15.51 16.54 -18.76
N ALA A 86 -14.84 15.74 -19.61
CA ALA A 86 -14.18 14.51 -19.19
C ALA A 86 -13.10 14.75 -18.11
N LEU A 87 -12.32 15.83 -18.23
CA LEU A 87 -11.34 16.22 -17.20
C LEU A 87 -12.00 16.56 -15.87
N VAL A 88 -13.06 17.36 -15.88
CA VAL A 88 -13.77 17.74 -14.65
C VAL A 88 -14.34 16.50 -13.95
N ILE A 89 -14.95 15.59 -14.70
CA ILE A 89 -15.45 14.31 -14.16
C ILE A 89 -14.31 13.51 -13.54
N SER A 90 -13.16 13.39 -14.22
CA SER A 90 -12.00 12.66 -13.69
C SER A 90 -11.44 13.29 -12.40
N ALA A 91 -11.49 14.63 -12.28
CA ALA A 91 -11.05 15.32 -11.08
C ALA A 91 -11.97 15.03 -9.89
N VAL A 92 -13.29 15.01 -10.11
CA VAL A 92 -14.28 14.65 -9.09
C VAL A 92 -14.08 13.20 -8.61
N ILE A 93 -13.87 12.27 -9.55
CA ILE A 93 -13.60 10.86 -9.22
C ILE A 93 -12.32 10.73 -8.38
N GLN A 94 -11.26 11.46 -8.71
CA GLN A 94 -10.01 11.42 -7.93
C GLN A 94 -10.19 11.94 -6.51
N VAL A 95 -10.90 13.07 -6.33
CA VAL A 95 -11.20 13.61 -5.00
C VAL A 95 -12.03 12.62 -4.17
N ALA A 96 -13.03 11.99 -4.78
CA ALA A 96 -13.82 10.97 -4.12
C ALA A 96 -12.96 9.78 -3.69
N ASN A 97 -12.08 9.27 -4.55
CA ASN A 97 -11.17 8.17 -4.20
C ASN A 97 -10.25 8.51 -3.02
N ILE A 98 -9.70 9.73 -2.99
CA ILE A 98 -8.87 10.19 -1.87
C ILE A 98 -9.69 10.20 -0.58
N TYR A 99 -10.91 10.74 -0.63
CA TYR A 99 -11.81 10.78 0.52
C TYR A 99 -12.17 9.37 1.03
N PHE A 100 -12.52 8.45 0.13
CA PHE A 100 -12.77 7.04 0.48
C PHE A 100 -11.51 6.38 1.08
N ALA A 101 -10.35 6.57 0.46
CA ALA A 101 -9.10 6.00 0.96
C ALA A 101 -8.76 6.53 2.36
N LEU A 102 -9.01 7.81 2.64
CA LEU A 102 -8.79 8.41 3.96
C LEU A 102 -9.70 7.82 5.03
N ILE A 103 -11.02 7.77 4.79
CA ILE A 103 -12.00 7.31 5.78
C ILE A 103 -11.85 5.82 6.08
N TYR A 104 -11.70 5.00 5.05
CA TYR A 104 -11.67 3.55 5.21
C TYR A 104 -10.27 3.01 5.53
N SER A 105 -9.23 3.85 5.54
CA SER A 105 -7.85 3.43 5.83
C SER A 105 -7.70 2.71 7.17
N SER A 106 -8.37 3.19 8.22
CA SER A 106 -8.29 2.61 9.56
C SER A 106 -8.94 1.23 9.62
N SER A 107 -10.14 1.09 9.07
CA SER A 107 -10.87 -0.19 9.02
C SER A 107 -10.14 -1.22 8.17
N ILE A 108 -9.59 -0.81 7.02
CA ILE A 108 -8.77 -1.69 6.17
C ILE A 108 -7.53 -2.15 6.92
N ARG A 109 -6.85 -1.25 7.64
CA ARG A 109 -5.66 -1.59 8.40
C ARG A 109 -5.95 -2.60 9.51
N ILE A 110 -6.98 -2.36 10.32
CA ILE A 110 -7.40 -3.28 11.39
C ILE A 110 -7.75 -4.66 10.82
N THR A 111 -8.51 -4.72 9.72
CA THR A 111 -8.89 -5.99 9.08
C THR A 111 -7.66 -6.79 8.63
N ILE A 112 -6.63 -6.10 8.12
CA ILE A 112 -5.39 -6.73 7.70
C ILE A 112 -4.56 -7.18 8.91
N GLU A 113 -4.42 -6.32 9.93
CA GLU A 113 -3.72 -6.63 11.17
C GLU A 113 -4.33 -7.87 11.84
N ASP A 114 -5.65 -7.88 12.06
CA ASP A 114 -6.37 -9.01 12.67
C ASP A 114 -6.24 -10.29 11.83
N GLY A 115 -6.35 -10.18 10.50
CA GLY A 115 -6.19 -11.32 9.60
C GLY A 115 -4.79 -11.92 9.65
N LEU A 116 -3.75 -11.08 9.73
CA LEU A 116 -2.36 -11.51 9.83
C LEU A 116 -2.06 -12.12 11.20
N LEU A 117 -2.53 -11.49 12.29
CA LEU A 117 -2.39 -12.02 13.65
C LEU A 117 -3.09 -13.38 13.80
N LEU A 118 -4.26 -13.54 13.19
CA LEU A 118 -4.92 -14.83 13.10
C LEU A 118 -4.02 -15.81 12.34
N LYS A 119 -3.60 -15.51 11.11
CA LYS A 119 -2.78 -16.45 10.32
C LYS A 119 -1.43 -16.79 10.96
N MET A 120 -0.90 -15.93 11.81
CA MET A 120 0.31 -16.17 12.60
C MET A 120 0.19 -17.39 13.53
N TYR A 121 -1.03 -17.81 13.95
CA TYR A 121 -1.22 -19.06 14.71
C TYR A 121 -0.84 -20.31 13.91
N LEU A 122 -0.90 -20.24 12.58
CA LEU A 122 -0.51 -21.34 11.68
C LEU A 122 0.99 -21.40 11.45
N TYR A 123 1.76 -20.45 11.99
CA TYR A 123 3.20 -20.46 11.86
C TYR A 123 3.78 -21.59 12.74
N SER A 124 4.27 -22.64 12.09
CA SER A 124 5.03 -23.70 12.71
C SER A 124 6.35 -23.85 11.95
N PRO A 125 7.51 -23.84 12.63
CA PRO A 125 8.80 -24.01 11.93
C PRO A 125 9.08 -25.46 11.50
N ASN A 126 8.27 -26.43 11.94
CA ASN A 126 8.43 -27.87 11.62
C ASN A 126 7.35 -28.40 10.67
N ALA A 127 6.82 -27.52 9.82
CA ALA A 127 5.51 -27.66 9.22
C ALA A 127 5.55 -28.29 7.80
N ASN A 128 4.46 -28.97 7.38
CA ASN A 128 4.39 -29.74 6.13
C ASN A 128 4.21 -28.83 4.89
N ARG A 129 4.35 -29.38 3.66
CA ARG A 129 4.51 -28.67 2.36
C ARG A 129 3.68 -27.38 2.09
N THR A 130 2.46 -27.26 2.59
CA THR A 130 1.66 -26.02 2.47
C THR A 130 2.04 -24.96 3.51
N GLU A 131 2.38 -25.41 4.71
CA GLU A 131 2.91 -24.57 5.77
C GLU A 131 4.33 -24.10 5.42
N THR A 132 5.11 -24.88 4.67
CA THR A 132 6.45 -24.43 4.21
C THR A 132 6.39 -23.21 3.29
N ASP A 133 5.36 -23.08 2.45
CA ASP A 133 5.21 -21.91 1.57
C ASP A 133 4.74 -20.67 2.33
N PHE A 134 3.82 -20.85 3.30
CA PHE A 134 3.40 -19.79 4.22
C PHE A 134 4.59 -19.30 5.07
N VAL A 135 5.29 -20.21 5.75
CA VAL A 135 6.46 -19.92 6.60
C VAL A 135 7.55 -19.23 5.79
N ARG A 136 7.90 -19.75 4.60
CA ARG A 136 8.89 -19.12 3.72
C ARG A 136 8.47 -17.71 3.32
N THR A 137 7.20 -17.51 3.01
CA THR A 137 6.68 -16.19 2.61
C THR A 137 6.70 -15.21 3.77
N TRP A 138 6.35 -15.68 4.98
CA TRP A 138 6.43 -14.90 6.20
C TRP A 138 7.88 -14.49 6.49
N ASP A 139 8.80 -15.45 6.51
CA ASP A 139 10.23 -15.23 6.75
C ASP A 139 10.85 -14.28 5.71
N PHE A 140 10.53 -14.49 4.43
CA PHE A 140 10.96 -13.61 3.35
C PHE A 140 10.43 -12.19 3.54
N THR A 141 9.18 -12.04 3.96
CA THR A 141 8.58 -10.72 4.19
C THR A 141 9.29 -10.00 5.33
N GLN A 142 9.55 -10.70 6.45
CA GLN A 142 10.27 -10.15 7.59
C GLN A 142 11.68 -9.68 7.22
N GLN A 143 12.42 -10.48 6.45
CA GLN A 143 13.75 -10.11 5.97
C GLN A 143 13.74 -8.99 4.91
N LYS A 144 12.83 -9.07 3.93
CA LYS A 144 12.72 -8.05 2.86
C LYS A 144 12.34 -6.68 3.42
N ASP A 145 11.33 -6.64 4.29
CA ASP A 145 10.81 -5.41 4.88
C ASP A 145 11.55 -5.01 6.17
N GLY A 146 12.41 -5.87 6.72
CA GLY A 146 13.15 -5.62 7.95
C GLY A 146 12.21 -5.40 9.14
N CYS A 147 11.25 -6.30 9.31
CA CYS A 147 10.24 -6.27 10.37
C CYS A 147 10.15 -7.60 11.12
N CYS A 148 9.55 -7.58 12.31
CA CYS A 148 9.29 -8.77 13.10
C CYS A 148 7.92 -8.66 13.77
N GLY A 149 7.10 -9.71 13.62
CA GLY A 149 5.69 -9.72 14.00
C GLY A 149 4.78 -8.94 13.03
N VAL A 150 3.53 -8.72 13.45
CA VAL A 150 2.55 -7.91 12.69
C VAL A 150 2.59 -6.46 13.15
N LEU A 151 2.51 -6.25 14.45
CA LEU A 151 2.61 -4.96 15.15
C LEU A 151 3.95 -4.85 15.87
N SER A 152 4.37 -5.93 16.54
CA SER A 152 5.54 -5.94 17.41
C SER A 152 6.22 -7.32 17.42
N PRO A 153 7.53 -7.41 17.67
CA PRO A 153 8.18 -8.69 17.95
C PRO A 153 7.50 -9.47 19.08
N ALA A 154 6.86 -8.78 20.02
CA ALA A 154 6.12 -9.39 21.12
C ALA A 154 4.91 -10.23 20.67
N ASP A 155 4.41 -10.00 19.44
CA ASP A 155 3.30 -10.79 18.89
C ASP A 155 3.66 -12.29 18.89
N TRP A 156 4.93 -12.63 18.68
CA TRP A 156 5.41 -14.01 18.69
C TRP A 156 5.23 -14.72 20.03
N GLY A 157 5.33 -13.98 21.15
CA GLY A 157 5.23 -14.53 22.50
C GLY A 157 3.83 -15.07 22.86
N ASN A 158 2.82 -14.78 22.04
CA ASN A 158 1.47 -15.29 22.23
C ASN A 158 1.25 -16.70 21.62
N PHE A 159 2.27 -17.26 20.95
CA PHE A 159 2.15 -18.55 20.26
C PHE A 159 2.94 -19.65 20.98
N SER A 160 2.38 -20.87 21.00
CA SER A 160 2.89 -22.00 21.77
C SER A 160 4.33 -22.43 21.44
N TYR A 161 4.85 -22.04 20.27
CA TYR A 161 6.22 -22.37 19.84
C TYR A 161 7.26 -21.35 20.34
N PHE A 162 6.87 -20.09 20.53
CA PHE A 162 7.78 -19.00 20.89
C PHE A 162 7.40 -18.47 22.28
N VAL A 163 8.23 -18.78 23.27
CA VAL A 163 8.05 -18.39 24.68
C VAL A 163 9.16 -17.43 25.09
N ASP A 164 8.89 -16.49 26.00
CA ASP A 164 9.90 -15.63 26.64
C ASP A 164 10.87 -14.92 25.69
N ASN A 165 10.37 -13.95 24.91
CA ASN A 165 11.17 -13.15 23.95
C ASN A 165 11.88 -13.97 22.87
N THR A 166 11.33 -15.13 22.49
CA THR A 166 11.77 -15.86 21.31
C THR A 166 10.89 -15.55 20.09
N TYR A 167 11.44 -15.77 18.91
CA TYR A 167 10.82 -15.46 17.62
C TYR A 167 11.55 -16.24 16.50
N PRO A 168 11.04 -16.27 15.26
CA PRO A 168 11.74 -16.92 14.16
C PRO A 168 13.08 -16.28 13.82
N ASP A 169 14.00 -17.06 13.26
CA ASP A 169 15.32 -16.57 12.84
C ASP A 169 15.23 -15.46 11.76
N SER A 170 14.12 -15.40 11.02
CA SER A 170 13.83 -14.35 10.04
C SER A 170 13.62 -12.96 10.67
N CYS A 171 13.43 -12.86 11.98
CA CYS A 171 13.39 -11.58 12.71
C CYS A 171 14.78 -11.00 13.04
N CYS A 172 15.83 -11.80 12.93
CA CYS A 172 17.19 -11.36 13.23
C CYS A 172 17.78 -10.56 12.06
N ARG A 173 18.52 -9.50 12.35
CA ARG A 173 19.20 -8.73 11.29
C ARG A 173 20.30 -9.52 10.60
N ASN A 174 20.95 -10.39 11.35
CA ASN A 174 21.97 -11.29 10.85
C ASN A 174 21.45 -12.72 11.01
N MET A 175 21.15 -13.38 9.89
CA MET A 175 20.50 -14.68 9.89
C MET A 175 21.51 -15.76 10.28
N THR A 176 21.61 -16.05 11.57
CA THR A 176 22.36 -17.17 12.12
C THR A 176 21.40 -18.22 12.68
N ASN A 177 21.77 -19.49 12.61
CA ASN A 177 20.93 -20.57 13.14
C ASN A 177 20.54 -20.30 14.59
N GLU A 178 19.24 -20.38 14.87
CA GLU A 178 18.64 -20.25 16.21
C GLU A 178 18.86 -18.88 16.88
N CYS A 179 19.14 -17.82 16.12
CA CYS A 179 19.29 -16.48 16.69
C CYS A 179 18.02 -16.05 17.44
N GLY A 180 16.84 -16.41 16.93
CA GLY A 180 15.58 -16.00 17.53
C GLY A 180 15.18 -16.83 18.74
N LEU A 181 15.79 -18.00 18.92
CA LEU A 181 15.58 -18.85 20.11
C LEU A 181 16.57 -18.52 21.24
N ARG A 182 17.70 -17.87 20.93
CA ARG A 182 18.74 -17.49 21.90
C ARG A 182 18.45 -16.19 22.65
N GLY A 183 17.36 -15.50 22.32
CA GLY A 183 17.02 -14.20 22.90
C GLY A 183 18.01 -13.10 22.52
N GLU A 184 18.56 -13.16 21.29
CA GLU A 184 19.47 -12.15 20.75
C GLU A 184 18.79 -10.76 20.77
N THR A 185 19.56 -9.69 20.98
CA THR A 185 18.98 -8.33 21.04
C THR A 185 19.01 -7.59 19.70
N ASP A 186 19.76 -8.08 18.71
CA ASP A 186 19.87 -7.47 17.38
C ASP A 186 18.79 -7.97 16.40
N ILE A 187 17.57 -7.52 16.65
CA ILE A 187 16.38 -7.85 15.84
C ILE A 187 15.75 -6.65 15.17
N TYR A 188 14.84 -6.93 14.25
CA TYR A 188 13.95 -5.93 13.70
C TYR A 188 12.93 -5.47 14.77
N SER A 189 13.22 -4.33 15.40
CA SER A 189 12.45 -3.77 16.53
C SER A 189 11.28 -2.87 16.06
N GLU A 190 10.27 -3.46 15.45
CA GLU A 190 9.12 -2.80 14.78
C GLU A 190 9.34 -2.39 13.32
N VAL A 191 8.21 -2.34 12.61
CA VAL A 191 8.06 -1.90 11.23
C VAL A 191 8.34 -0.39 11.10
N ASN A 192 9.59 0.02 11.31
CA ASN A 192 10.04 1.37 10.96
C ASN A 192 9.84 1.66 9.46
N ARG A 193 9.60 0.64 8.63
CA ARG A 193 9.18 0.78 7.23
C ARG A 193 7.68 0.95 6.97
N LEU A 194 6.78 0.72 7.93
CA LEU A 194 5.36 1.14 7.82
C LEU A 194 5.23 2.64 8.07
N LYS A 195 6.15 3.23 8.84
CA LYS A 195 6.33 4.70 8.89
C LYS A 195 6.85 5.29 7.57
N THR A 196 7.51 4.49 6.71
CA THR A 196 8.04 4.95 5.40
C THR A 196 7.25 4.45 4.18
N LEU A 197 6.24 3.60 4.36
CA LEU A 197 5.30 3.27 3.29
C LEU A 197 4.61 4.58 2.84
N PRO A 198 4.39 4.81 1.54
CA PRO A 198 3.62 5.96 1.06
C PRO A 198 2.14 5.94 1.52
N LEU A 199 1.74 4.96 2.34
CA LEU A 199 0.53 5.07 3.17
C LEU A 199 0.59 6.27 4.14
N ARG A 200 1.76 6.89 4.36
CA ARG A 200 1.88 8.20 5.01
C ARG A 200 1.35 9.39 4.19
N VAL A 201 0.89 9.19 2.95
CA VAL A 201 0.05 10.19 2.26
C VAL A 201 -1.37 10.19 2.86
N ILE A 202 -1.79 9.08 3.47
CA ILE A 202 -3.16 8.87 3.95
C ILE A 202 -3.25 8.94 5.48
N SER A 203 -2.18 8.64 6.22
CA SER A 203 -2.13 8.90 7.67
C SER A 203 -1.94 10.40 7.95
N TRP A 204 -3.00 11.17 7.78
CA TRP A 204 -3.13 12.46 8.46
C TRP A 204 -3.19 12.18 9.95
N ASP A 205 -2.22 12.74 10.69
CA ASP A 205 -2.24 12.74 12.15
C ASP A 205 -3.52 13.47 12.61
N SER A 206 -4.50 12.71 13.10
CA SER A 206 -5.79 13.24 13.55
C SER A 206 -5.66 14.19 14.74
N SER A 207 -4.49 14.26 15.39
CA SER A 207 -4.19 15.24 16.44
C SER A 207 -4.05 16.68 15.93
N LEU A 208 -3.93 16.89 14.61
CA LEU A 208 -3.91 18.23 13.99
C LEU A 208 -5.31 18.79 13.69
N LEU A 209 -6.36 17.95 13.67
CA LEU A 209 -7.75 18.40 13.44
C LEU A 209 -8.52 18.66 14.74
N THR A 210 -8.02 18.21 15.89
CA THR A 210 -8.59 18.47 17.22
C THR A 210 -7.94 19.63 17.97
N ARG A 211 -6.92 20.29 17.39
CA ARG A 211 -6.49 21.64 17.81
C ARG A 211 -7.29 22.71 17.07
N ARG A 212 -8.57 22.82 17.39
CA ARG A 212 -9.30 24.07 17.29
C ARG A 212 -10.36 24.14 18.37
#